data_AF-A0A2X2VQ98-F1
#
_entry.id   AF-A0A2X2VQ98-F1
#
_cell.length_a   1.000
_cell.length_b   1.000
_cell.length_c   1.000
_cell.angle_alpha   90.00
_cell.angle_beta   90.00
_cell.angle_gamma   90.00
#
_symmetry.space_group_name_H-M   'P 1'
#
loop_
_entity.id
_entity.type
_entity.pdbx_description
1 polymer ?
#
loop_
_entity_poly.entity_id
_entity_poly.type
_entity_poly.pdbx_seq_one_letter_code
_entity_poly.pdbx_strand_id
1 'polypeptide(L)'
;MARAVHQQRHCSQNLRFHTSAPLVEQPQQAAFAVADERISSEQLNALSAGSAVAPETSATLIVQVASLSGGRMLRLTGGGYRRRTHDCPAAAGVPHP
;
A
#
# COMPACT_ATOMS: atom_id res chain seq x y z
N MET A 1 23.28 -0.22 8.93
CA MET A 1 22.28 0.88 9.03
C MET A 1 22.40 1.95 7.93
N ALA A 2 23.59 2.27 7.40
CA ALA A 2 23.74 3.33 6.37
C ALA A 2 22.98 3.10 5.03
N ARG A 3 22.78 1.85 4.60
CA ARG A 3 22.12 1.55 3.29
C ARG A 3 20.64 1.96 3.24
N ALA A 4 19.88 1.75 4.32
CA ALA A 4 18.43 2.03 4.32
C ALA A 4 18.14 3.54 4.16
N VAL A 5 18.84 4.38 4.92
CA VAL A 5 18.69 5.83 4.86
C VAL A 5 19.18 6.38 3.51
N HIS A 6 20.30 5.87 3.00
CA HIS A 6 20.82 6.28 1.68
C HIS A 6 19.84 5.90 0.55
N GLN A 7 19.29 4.68 0.56
CA GLN A 7 18.28 4.25 -0.42
C GLN A 7 17.03 5.14 -0.41
N GLN A 8 16.56 5.51 0.80
CA GLN A 8 15.37 6.34 0.99
C GLN A 8 15.54 7.77 0.46
N ARG A 9 16.77 8.32 0.55
CA ARG A 9 17.10 9.63 -0.02
C ARG A 9 17.07 9.60 -1.55
N HIS A 10 17.64 8.57 -2.18
CA HIS A 10 17.62 8.41 -3.64
C HIS A 10 16.21 8.22 -4.18
N CYS A 11 15.38 7.38 -3.53
CA CYS A 11 13.98 7.22 -3.92
C CYS A 11 13.21 8.54 -3.83
N SER A 12 13.35 9.27 -2.72
CA SER A 12 12.69 10.57 -2.53
C SER A 12 13.09 11.60 -3.59
N GLN A 13 14.38 11.65 -3.94
CA GLN A 13 14.91 12.55 -4.96
C GLN A 13 14.35 12.20 -6.35
N ASN A 14 14.37 10.91 -6.72
CA ASN A 14 13.88 10.44 -8.02
C ASN A 14 12.38 10.68 -8.19
N LEU A 15 11.58 10.40 -7.16
CA LEU A 15 10.14 10.67 -7.18
C LEU A 15 9.87 12.15 -7.43
N ARG A 16 10.52 13.04 -6.67
CA ARG A 16 10.37 14.49 -6.86
C ARG A 16 10.79 14.93 -8.26
N PHE A 17 11.92 14.43 -8.76
CA PHE A 17 12.47 14.85 -10.04
C PHE A 17 11.60 14.38 -11.23
N HIS A 18 11.11 13.14 -11.21
CA HIS A 18 10.40 12.56 -12.35
C HIS A 18 8.88 12.75 -12.33
N THR A 19 8.28 12.96 -11.16
CA THR A 19 6.81 13.03 -11.02
C THR A 19 6.31 14.37 -10.51
N SER A 20 7.21 15.22 -9.98
CA SER A 20 6.85 16.44 -9.25
C SER A 20 5.87 16.20 -8.09
N ALA A 21 5.71 14.95 -7.64
CA ALA A 21 4.79 14.62 -6.57
C ALA A 21 5.30 15.15 -5.22
N PRO A 22 4.43 15.76 -4.40
CA PRO A 22 4.79 16.17 -3.06
C PRO A 22 5.06 14.93 -2.20
N LEU A 23 6.13 14.98 -1.40
CA LEU A 23 6.37 13.99 -0.36
C LEU A 23 5.85 14.56 0.95
N VAL A 24 4.87 13.87 1.54
CA VAL A 24 4.23 14.21 2.80
C VAL A 24 4.77 13.35 3.93
N GLU A 25 4.81 13.89 5.14
CA GLU A 25 5.25 13.15 6.34
C GLU A 25 4.10 12.41 7.03
N GLN A 26 2.88 12.94 6.90
CA GLN A 26 1.69 12.38 7.55
C GLN A 26 0.95 11.43 6.58
N PRO A 27 0.68 10.17 6.98
CA PRO A 27 -0.03 9.20 6.14
C PRO A 27 -1.42 9.67 5.67
N GLN A 28 -2.11 10.48 6.49
CA GLN A 28 -3.43 11.04 6.20
C GLN A 28 -3.45 11.93 4.95
N GLN A 29 -2.31 12.54 4.62
CA GLN A 29 -2.16 13.47 3.50
C GLN A 29 -1.72 12.76 2.21
N ALA A 30 -1.40 11.47 2.28
CA ALA A 30 -0.84 10.73 1.16
C ALA A 30 -1.95 10.28 0.21
N ALA A 31 -1.87 10.70 -1.07
CA ALA A 31 -2.67 10.08 -2.14
C ALA A 31 -2.15 8.67 -2.49
N PHE A 32 -0.84 8.47 -2.40
CA PHE A 32 -0.17 7.17 -2.53
C PHE A 32 0.74 6.94 -1.33
N ALA A 33 0.54 5.81 -0.64
CA ALA A 33 1.44 5.36 0.42
C ALA A 33 2.21 4.14 -0.07
N VAL A 34 3.52 4.11 0.19
CA VAL A 34 4.38 2.97 -0.14
C VAL A 34 4.96 2.41 1.14
N ALA A 35 4.71 1.14 1.41
CA ALA A 35 5.21 0.46 2.60
C ALA A 35 5.61 -0.98 2.28
N ASP A 36 6.36 -1.61 3.18
CA ASP A 36 6.63 -3.05 3.14
C ASP A 36 5.68 -3.80 4.09
N GLU A 37 5.90 -5.12 4.25
CA GLU A 37 5.11 -5.98 5.12
C GLU A 37 5.08 -5.56 6.60
N ARG A 38 5.95 -4.63 7.04
CA ARG A 38 6.07 -4.19 8.44
C ARG A 38 5.22 -2.97 8.77
N ILE A 39 4.35 -2.50 7.86
CA ILE A 39 3.42 -1.42 8.14
C ILE A 39 2.56 -1.75 9.36
N SER A 40 2.47 -0.83 10.32
CA SER A 40 1.67 -1.02 11.53
C SER A 40 0.18 -0.77 11.26
N SER A 41 -0.69 -1.36 12.09
CA SER A 41 -2.13 -1.08 12.05
C SER A 41 -2.44 0.41 12.24
N GLU A 42 -1.67 1.11 13.06
CA GLU A 42 -1.79 2.56 13.27
C GLU A 42 -1.49 3.35 11.99
N GLN A 43 -0.42 3.00 11.27
CA GLN A 43 -0.06 3.62 10.00
C GLN A 43 -1.09 3.30 8.91
N LEU A 44 -1.62 2.09 8.89
CA LEU A 44 -2.67 1.67 7.97
C LEU A 44 -3.98 2.45 8.22
N ASN A 45 -4.40 2.54 9.48
CA ASN A 45 -5.60 3.27 9.88
C ASN A 45 -5.47 4.78 9.72
N ALA A 46 -4.25 5.30 9.68
CA ALA A 46 -3.94 6.69 9.42
C ALA A 46 -4.10 7.09 7.95
N LEU A 47 -4.20 6.14 7.01
CA LEU A 47 -4.42 6.47 5.59
C LEU A 47 -5.83 6.99 5.36
N SER A 48 -5.97 7.95 4.43
CA SER A 48 -7.29 8.46 4.04
C SER A 48 -8.13 7.33 3.43
N ALA A 49 -9.29 7.03 4.02
CA ALA A 49 -10.27 6.12 3.43
C ALA A 49 -11.24 6.83 2.46
N GLY A 50 -11.06 8.13 2.24
CA GLY A 50 -12.03 8.97 1.55
C GLY A 50 -13.31 9.18 2.37
N SER A 51 -14.36 9.67 1.74
CA SER A 51 -15.68 9.84 2.37
C SER A 51 -16.78 9.23 1.52
N ALA A 52 -17.98 9.06 2.09
CA ALA A 52 -19.14 8.55 1.35
C ALA A 52 -19.51 9.41 0.13
N VAL A 53 -19.26 10.73 0.20
CA VAL A 53 -19.59 11.69 -0.87
C VAL A 53 -18.42 11.99 -1.81
N ALA A 54 -17.18 11.66 -1.39
CA ALA A 54 -15.96 11.83 -2.17
C ALA A 54 -15.01 10.62 -1.96
N PRO A 55 -15.41 9.41 -2.40
CA PRO A 55 -14.61 8.19 -2.20
C PRO A 55 -13.27 8.23 -2.95
N GLU A 56 -13.16 8.99 -4.03
CA GLU A 56 -11.95 9.18 -4.82
C GLU A 56 -10.81 9.89 -4.07
N THR A 57 -11.11 10.49 -2.92
CA THR A 57 -10.10 11.11 -2.04
C THR A 57 -9.40 10.10 -1.12
N SER A 58 -9.70 8.80 -1.26
CA SER A 58 -8.99 7.74 -0.58
C SER A 58 -7.53 7.63 -1.03
N ALA A 59 -6.65 7.24 -0.11
CA ALA A 59 -5.28 6.90 -0.38
C ALA A 59 -5.18 5.52 -1.06
N THR A 60 -4.26 5.37 -2.00
CA THR A 60 -3.87 4.06 -2.55
C THR A 60 -2.62 3.55 -1.83
N LEU A 61 -2.73 2.39 -1.17
CA LEU A 61 -1.58 1.73 -0.53
C LEU A 61 -0.91 0.75 -1.50
N ILE A 62 0.38 0.99 -1.76
CA ILE A 62 1.26 0.08 -2.49
C ILE A 62 2.12 -0.67 -1.47
N VAL A 63 1.84 -1.95 -1.30
CA VAL A 63 2.59 -2.82 -0.37
C VAL A 63 3.64 -3.61 -1.14
N GLN A 64 4.91 -3.40 -0.80
CA GLN A 64 6.00 -4.24 -1.22
C GLN A 64 6.00 -5.52 -0.39
N VAL A 65 6.00 -6.66 -1.06
CA VAL A 65 5.94 -7.99 -0.46
C VAL A 65 7.06 -8.85 -0.99
N ALA A 66 7.53 -9.82 -0.19
CA ALA A 66 8.58 -10.73 -0.61
C ALA A 66 8.14 -11.67 -1.75
N SER A 67 6.84 -12.00 -1.81
CA SER A 67 6.26 -12.86 -2.84
C SER A 67 4.76 -12.60 -2.99
N LEU A 68 4.26 -12.68 -4.23
CA LEU A 68 2.83 -12.65 -4.55
C LEU A 68 2.14 -14.00 -4.34
N SER A 69 2.88 -15.01 -3.88
CA SER A 69 2.40 -16.36 -3.61
C SER A 69 3.05 -16.93 -2.35
N GLY A 70 2.52 -18.04 -1.83
CA GLY A 70 3.04 -18.69 -0.62
C GLY A 70 2.55 -18.07 0.69
N GLY A 71 1.65 -17.08 0.64
CA GLY A 71 0.87 -16.64 1.80
C GLY A 71 -0.38 -17.51 2.03
N ARG A 72 -1.16 -17.15 3.05
CA ARG A 72 -2.40 -17.85 3.41
C ARG A 72 -3.40 -17.82 2.24
N MET A 73 -4.11 -18.91 2.00
CA MET A 73 -5.15 -18.95 0.97
C MET A 73 -6.29 -17.98 1.34
N LEU A 74 -6.64 -17.09 0.42
CA LEU A 74 -7.74 -16.14 0.56
C LEU A 74 -8.83 -16.47 -0.44
N ARG A 75 -10.07 -16.34 0.04
CA ARG A 75 -11.27 -16.50 -0.77
C ARG A 75 -11.80 -15.12 -1.12
N LEU A 76 -11.66 -14.70 -2.38
CA LEU A 76 -12.06 -13.35 -2.82
C LEU A 76 -13.48 -13.35 -3.43
N THR A 77 -14.28 -12.35 -3.06
CA THR A 77 -15.66 -12.12 -3.55
C THR A 77 -15.90 -10.64 -3.80
N GLY A 78 -16.69 -10.25 -4.81
CA GLY A 78 -17.05 -8.85 -5.08
C GLY A 78 -17.39 -8.55 -6.54
N GLY A 79 -17.64 -7.27 -6.84
CA GLY A 79 -17.84 -6.79 -8.22
C GLY A 79 -16.55 -6.91 -9.05
N GLY A 80 -16.69 -7.20 -10.35
CA GLY A 80 -15.56 -7.47 -11.25
C GLY A 80 -15.22 -8.95 -11.44
N TYR A 81 -15.81 -9.84 -10.64
CA TYR A 81 -15.66 -11.29 -10.79
C TYR A 81 -16.89 -11.91 -11.47
N ARG A 82 -16.69 -12.59 -12.60
CA ARG A 82 -17.80 -13.02 -13.47
C ARG A 82 -18.77 -14.04 -12.83
N ARG A 83 -18.32 -14.92 -11.92
CA ARG A 83 -19.19 -15.82 -11.11
C ARG A 83 -18.45 -16.83 -10.23
N ARG A 84 -17.21 -16.58 -9.77
CA ARG A 84 -16.45 -17.58 -9.02
C ARG A 84 -15.74 -16.96 -7.83
N THR A 85 -15.78 -17.67 -6.72
CA THR A 85 -14.83 -17.47 -5.63
C THR A 85 -13.51 -18.07 -6.09
N HIS A 86 -12.48 -17.24 -6.13
CA HIS A 86 -11.13 -17.68 -6.44
C HIS A 86 -10.38 -17.88 -5.12
N ASP A 87 -9.81 -19.07 -4.98
CA ASP A 87 -8.81 -19.34 -3.95
C ASP A 87 -7.50 -18.78 -4.49
N CYS A 88 -7.04 -17.69 -3.90
CA CYS A 88 -5.81 -17.01 -4.26
C CYS A 88 -4.85 -17.08 -3.09
N PRO A 89 -3.60 -17.54 -3.27
CA PRO A 89 -2.61 -17.39 -2.23
C PRO A 89 -2.42 -15.88 -1.97
N ALA A 90 -2.53 -15.47 -0.71
CA ALA A 90 -2.13 -14.13 -0.33
C ALA A 90 -0.67 -13.90 -0.69
N ALA A 91 -0.31 -12.64 -0.89
CA ALA A 91 1.08 -12.24 -0.81
C ALA A 91 1.64 -12.56 0.59
N ALA A 92 2.88 -13.05 0.63
CA ALA A 92 3.53 -13.41 1.87
C ALA A 92 3.80 -12.15 2.72
N GLY A 93 3.38 -12.16 3.98
CA GLY A 93 3.69 -11.10 4.95
C GLY A 93 2.72 -9.93 5.00
N VAL A 94 1.68 -9.85 4.16
CA VAL A 94 0.75 -8.71 4.21
C VAL A 94 0.05 -8.63 5.57
N PRO A 95 0.12 -7.48 6.28
CA PRO A 95 -0.56 -7.31 7.55
C PRO A 95 -2.08 -7.40 7.36
N HIS A 96 -2.72 -8.11 8.27
CA HIS A 96 -4.17 -8.24 8.31
C HIS A 96 -4.77 -7.08 9.11
N PRO A 97 -5.90 -6.50 8.67
CA PRO A 97 -6.68 -5.59 9.50
C PRO A 97 -7.26 -6.31 10.73
#